data_AF-A0A316HJR0-F1
#
_entry.id   AF-A0A316HJR0-F1
#
_cell.length_a   1.000
_cell.length_b   1.000
_cell.length_c   1.000
_cell.angle_alpha   90.00
_cell.angle_beta   90.00
_cell.angle_gamma   90.00
#
_symmetry.space_group_name_H-M   'P 1'
#
loop_
_entity.id
_entity.type
_entity.pdbx_description
1 polymer ?
#
loop_
_entity_poly.entity_id
_entity_poly.type
_entity_poly.pdbx_seq_one_letter_code
_entity_poly.pdbx_strand_id
1 'polypeptide(L)'
;MRDLNQPARATGPGVVADGPAGSATVLVIDPAGEASHDEIPATWRELTDRMRVVWLRVPAAPEWKSTVDRVLSMHRDDPRTVLDVVTSGPIAAEVIDLVRHHEDLVRSVLLVDPEVEVDETFAQVVVRTHDAPDDRIPAPLPLGHPDVVFGVVKALNELS
;
A
#
# COMPACT_ATOMS: atom_id res chain seq x y z
N MET A 1 16.31 28.06 11.36
CA MET A 1 16.73 26.90 12.20
C MET A 1 15.76 25.78 11.84
N ARG A 2 16.21 24.70 11.18
CA ARG A 2 15.33 23.57 10.83
C ARG A 2 14.95 22.86 12.13
N ASP A 3 13.65 22.64 12.34
CA ASP A 3 13.15 21.84 13.45
C ASP A 3 13.60 20.39 13.23
N LEU A 4 14.55 19.91 14.04
CA LEU A 4 15.11 18.56 13.96
C LEU A 4 14.14 17.48 14.47
N ASN A 5 12.95 17.88 14.92
CA ASN A 5 11.93 17.02 15.52
C ASN A 5 10.77 16.66 14.58
N GLN A 6 10.76 17.13 13.33
CA GLN A 6 9.81 16.58 12.36
C GLN A 6 10.33 15.21 11.92
N PRO A 7 9.59 14.10 12.17
CA PRO A 7 10.05 12.80 11.74
C PRO A 7 10.22 12.85 10.22
N ALA A 8 11.42 12.54 9.71
CA ALA A 8 11.76 12.70 8.29
C ALA A 8 10.73 12.07 7.33
N ARG A 9 10.04 11.02 7.79
CA ARG A 9 8.97 10.30 7.09
C ARG A 9 7.70 11.13 6.82
N ALA A 10 7.44 12.18 7.62
CA ALA A 10 6.32 13.12 7.44
C ALA A 10 6.66 14.30 6.50
N THR A 11 7.91 14.38 6.04
CA THR A 11 8.36 15.44 5.11
C THR A 11 8.33 14.94 3.66
N GLY A 12 8.14 15.86 2.71
CA GLY A 12 8.01 15.58 1.28
C GLY A 12 6.57 15.28 0.82
N PRO A 13 6.38 14.81 -0.43
CA PRO A 13 5.05 14.61 -1.02
C PRO A 13 4.32 13.40 -0.41
N GLY A 14 3.07 13.61 0.04
CA GLY A 14 2.25 12.54 0.63
C GLY A 14 1.85 11.42 -0.35
N VAL A 15 1.96 11.66 -1.66
CA VAL A 15 1.70 10.67 -2.72
C VAL A 15 2.79 10.76 -3.78
N VAL A 16 3.35 9.62 -4.15
CA VAL A 16 4.32 9.43 -5.24
C VAL A 16 3.76 8.38 -6.19
N ALA A 17 3.97 8.49 -7.50
CA ALA A 17 3.43 7.49 -8.42
C ALA A 17 4.30 7.26 -9.66
N ASP A 18 4.55 5.99 -10.00
CA ASP A 18 5.41 5.56 -11.11
C ASP A 18 4.74 4.45 -11.94
N GLY A 19 5.21 4.24 -13.17
CA GLY A 19 4.71 3.27 -14.14
C GLY A 19 3.70 3.83 -15.16
N PRO A 20 3.34 3.04 -16.19
CA PRO A 20 2.57 3.50 -17.35
C PRO A 20 1.20 4.08 -17.00
N ALA A 21 0.81 5.16 -17.66
CA ALA A 21 -0.56 5.67 -17.54
C ALA A 21 -1.55 4.71 -18.22
N GLY A 22 -2.66 4.42 -17.56
CA GLY A 22 -3.73 3.55 -18.09
C GLY A 22 -3.50 2.04 -17.93
N SER A 23 -2.38 1.61 -17.32
CA SER A 23 -2.23 0.23 -16.86
C SER A 23 -3.02 -0.01 -15.57
N ALA A 24 -3.23 -1.29 -15.23
CA ALA A 24 -3.75 -1.69 -13.92
C ALA A 24 -2.95 -1.01 -12.79
N THR A 25 -3.66 -0.58 -11.74
CA THR A 25 -3.10 0.28 -10.69
C THR A 25 -3.04 -0.46 -9.36
N VAL A 26 -1.87 -0.39 -8.72
CA VAL A 26 -1.63 -0.84 -7.34
C VAL A 26 -1.53 0.41 -6.46
N LEU A 27 -2.47 0.57 -5.53
CA LEU A 27 -2.46 1.61 -4.51
C LEU A 27 -1.77 1.07 -3.26
N VAL A 28 -0.56 1.57 -2.98
CA VAL A 28 0.16 1.26 -1.74
C VAL A 28 -0.18 2.33 -0.69
N ILE A 29 -0.77 1.91 0.43
CA ILE A 29 -1.02 2.77 1.60
C ILE A 29 0.02 2.41 2.66
N ASP A 30 1.04 3.25 2.75
CA ASP A 30 2.26 3.01 3.51
C ASP A 30 2.21 3.71 4.89
N PRO A 31 2.00 2.95 5.98
CA PRO A 31 2.01 3.51 7.35
C PRO A 31 3.40 3.96 7.79
N ALA A 32 4.47 3.39 7.22
CA ALA A 32 5.84 3.65 7.60
C ALA A 32 6.43 4.88 6.86
N GLY A 33 5.90 5.25 5.70
CA GLY A 33 6.33 6.42 4.93
C GLY A 33 7.74 6.27 4.31
N GLU A 34 8.06 5.09 3.77
CA GLU A 34 9.35 4.71 3.20
C GLU A 34 9.78 5.55 1.99
N ALA A 35 8.83 5.97 1.15
CA ALA A 35 9.05 6.79 -0.05
C ALA A 35 9.39 8.27 0.26
N SER A 36 10.31 8.51 1.20
CA SER A 36 10.64 9.82 1.75
C SER A 36 11.30 10.81 0.79
N HIS A 37 11.84 10.32 -0.33
CA HIS A 37 12.61 11.11 -1.30
C HIS A 37 11.88 11.33 -2.64
N ASP A 38 10.54 11.31 -2.65
CA ASP A 38 9.74 11.48 -3.88
C ASP A 38 9.95 10.35 -4.92
N GLU A 39 10.44 9.20 -4.46
CA GLU A 39 10.67 8.02 -5.30
C GLU A 39 10.04 6.80 -4.66
N ILE A 40 9.44 5.94 -5.50
CA ILE A 40 8.99 4.61 -5.08
C ILE A 40 10.23 3.77 -4.73
N PRO A 41 10.18 2.93 -3.66
CA PRO A 41 11.30 2.07 -3.30
C PRO A 41 11.81 1.26 -4.49
N ALA A 42 13.13 1.19 -4.65
CA ALA A 42 13.75 0.59 -5.84
C ALA A 42 13.37 -0.89 -6.06
N THR A 43 12.99 -1.60 -5.00
CA THR A 43 12.52 -2.99 -5.06
C THR A 43 11.22 -3.16 -5.86
N TRP A 44 10.43 -2.09 -6.03
CA TRP A 44 9.19 -2.10 -6.80
C TRP A 44 9.37 -1.79 -8.29
N ARG A 45 10.59 -1.44 -8.74
CA ARG A 45 10.84 -0.97 -10.12
C ARG A 45 10.41 -1.97 -11.21
N GLU A 46 10.60 -3.26 -10.97
CA GLU A 46 10.16 -4.29 -11.91
C GLU A 46 8.62 -4.32 -12.05
N LEU A 47 7.87 -3.99 -10.99
CA LEU A 47 6.42 -3.91 -11.06
C LEU A 47 5.97 -2.65 -11.80
N THR A 48 6.67 -1.53 -11.59
CA THR A 48 6.36 -0.26 -12.26
C THR A 48 6.60 -0.30 -13.77
N ASP A 49 7.37 -1.26 -14.29
CA ASP A 49 7.50 -1.48 -15.74
C ASP A 49 6.20 -1.97 -16.39
N ARG A 50 5.27 -2.55 -15.60
CA ARG A 50 4.05 -3.22 -16.10
C ARG A 50 2.77 -2.62 -15.54
N MET A 51 2.81 -2.05 -14.34
CA MET A 51 1.66 -1.57 -13.60
C MET A 51 1.90 -0.14 -13.13
N ARG A 52 0.81 0.59 -12.90
CA ARG A 52 0.88 1.90 -12.27
C ARG A 52 0.93 1.67 -10.76
N VAL A 53 1.95 2.16 -10.08
CA VAL A 53 2.02 2.12 -8.62
C VAL A 53 1.78 3.52 -8.08
N VAL A 54 0.78 3.67 -7.21
CA VAL A 54 0.48 4.90 -6.49
C VAL A 54 0.81 4.67 -5.02
N TRP A 55 1.84 5.35 -4.53
CA TRP A 55 2.36 5.21 -3.18
C TRP A 55 1.91 6.36 -2.30
N LEU A 56 0.94 6.11 -1.41
CA LEU A 56 0.48 7.04 -0.40
C LEU A 56 1.25 6.83 0.89
N ARG A 57 1.88 7.88 1.42
CA ARG A 57 2.60 7.86 2.70
C ARG A 57 1.73 8.45 3.80
N VAL A 58 1.21 7.61 4.69
CA VAL A 58 0.33 8.05 5.79
C VAL A 58 0.96 9.13 6.67
N PRO A 59 2.25 9.04 7.08
CA PRO A 59 2.86 10.10 7.90
C PRO A 59 2.92 11.48 7.21
N ALA A 60 2.93 11.52 5.88
CA ALA A 60 2.95 12.75 5.08
C ALA A 60 1.57 13.11 4.51
N ALA A 61 0.54 12.30 4.79
CA ALA A 61 -0.85 12.46 4.36
C ALA A 61 -1.80 12.16 5.54
N PRO A 62 -1.91 13.05 6.54
CA PRO A 62 -2.73 12.79 7.73
C PRO A 62 -4.22 12.63 7.42
N GLU A 63 -4.69 13.17 6.29
CA GLU A 63 -6.05 13.02 5.77
C GLU A 63 -6.16 11.92 4.69
N TRP A 64 -5.31 10.89 4.77
CA TRP A 64 -5.26 9.85 3.73
C TRP A 64 -6.60 9.16 3.51
N LYS A 65 -7.38 8.89 4.58
CA LYS A 65 -8.68 8.22 4.46
C LYS A 65 -9.64 8.99 3.57
N SER A 66 -9.88 10.27 3.89
CA SER A 66 -10.77 11.13 3.10
C SER A 66 -10.21 11.36 1.68
N THR A 67 -8.89 11.37 1.53
CA THR A 67 -8.24 11.49 0.22
C THR A 67 -8.52 10.25 -0.64
N VAL A 68 -8.29 9.05 -0.11
CA VAL A 68 -8.53 7.78 -0.81
C VAL A 68 -10.03 7.61 -1.07
N ASP A 69 -10.88 7.83 -0.07
CA ASP A 69 -12.35 7.77 -0.22
C ASP A 69 -12.86 8.66 -1.35
N ARG A 70 -12.39 9.91 -1.41
CA ARG A 70 -12.75 10.85 -2.48
C ARG A 70 -12.26 10.36 -3.84
N VAL A 71 -11.04 9.84 -3.93
CA VAL A 71 -10.48 9.32 -5.19
C VAL A 71 -11.29 8.12 -5.67
N LEU A 72 -11.53 7.13 -4.82
CA LEU A 72 -12.34 5.96 -5.16
C LEU A 72 -13.75 6.37 -5.59
N SER A 73 -14.40 7.27 -4.84
CA SER A 73 -15.73 7.78 -5.17
C SER A 73 -15.80 8.45 -6.55
N MET A 74 -14.76 9.18 -6.96
CA MET A 74 -14.71 9.82 -8.29
C MET A 74 -14.59 8.82 -9.44
N HIS A 75 -14.07 7.61 -9.17
CA HIS A 75 -13.88 6.57 -10.17
C HIS A 75 -15.02 5.56 -10.25
N ARG A 76 -16.07 5.71 -9.43
CA ARG A 76 -17.20 4.78 -9.34
C ARG A 76 -17.91 4.51 -10.66
N ASP A 77 -17.95 5.52 -11.53
CA ASP A 77 -18.60 5.44 -12.83
C ASP A 77 -17.63 5.06 -13.98
N ASP A 78 -16.34 4.81 -13.71
CA ASP A 78 -15.40 4.31 -14.73
C ASP A 78 -15.26 2.78 -14.62
N PRO A 79 -15.94 2.00 -15.49
CA PRO A 79 -15.94 0.53 -15.41
C PRO A 79 -14.57 -0.09 -15.72
N ARG A 80 -13.58 0.70 -16.14
CA ARG A 80 -12.21 0.23 -16.38
C ARG A 80 -11.32 0.36 -15.14
N THR A 81 -11.78 1.06 -14.11
CA THR A 81 -11.00 1.27 -12.89
C THR A 81 -11.20 0.09 -11.95
N VAL A 82 -10.19 -0.77 -11.87
CA VAL A 82 -10.10 -1.82 -10.88
C VAL A 82 -8.71 -1.74 -10.26
N LEU A 83 -8.67 -1.66 -8.93
CA LEU A 83 -7.45 -1.42 -8.16
C LEU A 83 -7.10 -2.63 -7.30
N ASP A 84 -5.81 -2.84 -7.10
CA ASP A 84 -5.32 -3.65 -5.98
C ASP A 84 -4.74 -2.72 -4.93
N VAL A 85 -5.02 -2.98 -3.66
CA VAL A 85 -4.55 -2.18 -2.53
C VAL A 85 -3.51 -2.96 -1.76
N VAL A 86 -2.42 -2.32 -1.35
CA VAL A 86 -1.37 -2.92 -0.53
C VAL A 86 -1.21 -2.10 0.74
N THR A 87 -1.18 -2.74 1.91
CA THR A 87 -0.87 -2.06 3.17
C THR A 87 -0.25 -3.01 4.19
N SER A 88 0.16 -2.49 5.34
CA SER A 88 0.75 -3.27 6.43
C SER A 88 0.15 -2.98 7.81
N GLY A 89 0.36 -3.95 8.71
CA GLY A 89 0.02 -4.00 10.13
C GLY A 89 -0.84 -2.87 10.71
N PRO A 90 -0.24 -1.72 11.07
CA PRO A 90 -0.85 -0.72 11.95
C PRO A 90 -2.16 -0.12 11.45
N ILE A 91 -2.42 -0.18 10.14
CA ILE A 91 -3.60 0.43 9.53
C ILE A 91 -4.45 -0.56 8.73
N ALA A 92 -4.14 -1.87 8.82
CA ALA A 92 -4.81 -2.90 8.03
C ALA A 92 -6.34 -2.89 8.22
N ALA A 93 -6.82 -2.79 9.47
CA ALA A 93 -8.25 -2.69 9.78
C ALA A 93 -8.91 -1.46 9.15
N GLU A 94 -8.23 -0.31 9.23
CA GLU A 94 -8.74 0.95 8.69
C GLU A 94 -8.83 0.94 7.16
N VAL A 95 -7.87 0.27 6.50
CA VAL A 95 -7.89 0.07 5.05
C VAL A 95 -8.99 -0.91 4.65
N ILE A 96 -9.17 -2.01 5.36
CA ILE A 96 -10.27 -2.96 5.13
C ILE A 96 -11.62 -2.25 5.26
N ASP A 97 -11.84 -1.51 6.35
CA ASP A 97 -13.08 -0.76 6.58
C ASP A 97 -13.34 0.29 5.49
N LEU A 98 -12.30 0.96 5.01
CA LEU A 98 -12.43 1.89 3.89
C LEU A 98 -12.84 1.15 2.60
N VAL A 99 -12.16 0.04 2.28
CA VAL A 99 -12.41 -0.73 1.05
C VAL A 99 -13.79 -1.37 1.06
N ARG A 100 -14.35 -1.77 2.21
CA ARG A 100 -15.74 -2.26 2.31
C ARG A 100 -16.78 -1.31 1.68
N HIS A 101 -16.50 -0.01 1.64
CA HIS A 101 -17.39 0.99 1.03
C HIS A 101 -17.20 1.15 -0.49
N HIS A 102 -16.15 0.53 -1.04
CA HIS A 102 -15.67 0.67 -2.42
C HIS A 102 -15.29 -0.69 -3.05
N GLU A 103 -15.88 -1.79 -2.58
CA GLU A 103 -15.57 -3.15 -3.05
C GLU A 103 -15.81 -3.34 -4.56
N ASP A 104 -16.67 -2.51 -5.16
CA ASP A 104 -16.93 -2.50 -6.60
C ASP A 104 -15.73 -2.02 -7.44
N LEU A 105 -14.77 -1.31 -6.83
CA LEU A 105 -13.59 -0.74 -7.49
C LEU A 105 -12.28 -1.41 -7.08
N VAL A 106 -12.31 -2.25 -6.02
CA VAL A 106 -11.12 -2.89 -5.46
C VAL A 106 -11.19 -4.38 -5.69
N ARG A 107 -10.30 -4.90 -6.54
CA ARG A 107 -10.19 -6.33 -6.81
C ARG A 107 -9.60 -7.09 -5.63
N SER A 108 -8.57 -6.52 -4.99
CA SER A 108 -7.89 -7.17 -3.88
C SER A 108 -7.27 -6.19 -2.90
N VAL A 109 -7.15 -6.61 -1.63
CA VAL A 109 -6.38 -5.95 -0.57
C VAL A 109 -5.30 -6.93 -0.11
N LEU A 110 -4.05 -6.61 -0.38
CA LEU A 110 -2.88 -7.42 -0.05
C LEU A 110 -2.25 -6.89 1.24
N LEU A 111 -2.25 -7.73 2.26
CA LEU A 111 -1.87 -7.36 3.63
C LEU A 111 -0.52 -7.96 4.01
N VAL A 112 0.35 -7.11 4.55
CA VAL A 112 1.64 -7.48 5.14
C VAL A 112 1.53 -7.37 6.64
N ASP A 113 1.69 -8.50 7.34
CA ASP A 113 1.69 -8.56 8.80
C ASP A 113 0.51 -7.81 9.45
N PRO A 114 -0.75 -8.04 9.02
CA PRO A 114 -1.89 -7.32 9.58
C PRO A 114 -2.01 -7.58 11.08
N GLU A 115 -2.25 -6.52 11.86
CA GLU A 115 -2.48 -6.60 13.31
C GLU A 115 -3.92 -7.02 13.66
N VAL A 116 -4.69 -7.43 12.66
CA VAL A 116 -6.08 -7.88 12.78
C VAL A 116 -6.27 -9.21 12.07
N GLU A 117 -7.27 -9.96 12.54
CA GLU A 117 -7.79 -11.11 11.81
C GLU A 117 -8.45 -10.64 10.50
N VAL A 118 -8.24 -11.41 9.45
CA VAL A 118 -8.71 -11.10 8.09
C VAL A 118 -9.68 -12.19 7.66
N ASP A 119 -10.95 -11.83 7.52
CA ASP A 119 -12.05 -12.73 7.09
C ASP A 119 -12.80 -12.17 5.86
N GLU A 120 -12.21 -11.20 5.17
CA GLU A 120 -12.81 -10.58 4.00
C GLU A 120 -12.42 -11.30 2.72
N THR A 121 -13.40 -11.56 1.85
CA THR A 121 -13.16 -12.28 0.58
C THR A 121 -12.27 -11.52 -0.40
N PHE A 122 -12.24 -10.19 -0.30
CA PHE A 122 -11.37 -9.33 -1.10
C PHE A 122 -9.99 -9.11 -0.47
N ALA A 123 -9.71 -9.62 0.74
CA ALA A 123 -8.46 -9.40 1.45
C ALA A 123 -7.63 -10.68 1.57
N GLN A 124 -6.32 -10.56 1.33
CA GLN A 124 -5.37 -11.65 1.39
C GLN A 124 -4.12 -11.23 2.15
N VAL A 125 -3.69 -12.06 3.10
CA VAL A 125 -2.39 -11.89 3.75
C VAL A 125 -1.30 -12.46 2.84
N VAL A 126 -0.42 -11.59 2.32
CA VAL A 126 0.66 -11.98 1.40
C VAL A 126 1.97 -12.24 2.12
N VAL A 127 2.15 -11.64 3.29
CA VAL A 127 3.31 -11.85 4.17
C VAL A 127 2.83 -11.90 5.61
N ARG A 128 3.33 -12.89 6.36
CA ARG A 128 3.17 -13.00 7.81
C ARG A 128 4.51 -13.39 8.43
N THR A 129 5.23 -12.41 8.97
CA THR A 129 6.38 -12.62 9.83
C THR A 129 5.92 -13.20 11.16
N HIS A 130 6.70 -14.13 11.67
CA HIS A 130 6.52 -14.66 13.01
C HIS A 130 7.62 -14.03 13.85
N ASP A 131 7.31 -13.48 15.02
CA ASP A 131 8.32 -12.93 15.93
C ASP A 131 9.22 -14.06 16.47
N ALA A 132 10.15 -14.53 15.64
CA ALA A 132 11.19 -15.45 16.06
C ALA A 132 12.30 -14.62 16.74
N PRO A 133 12.92 -15.12 17.83
CA PRO A 133 14.00 -14.40 18.52
C PRO A 133 15.20 -14.01 17.63
N ASP A 134 15.34 -14.67 16.47
CA ASP A 134 16.42 -14.43 15.50
C ASP A 134 16.04 -13.44 14.37
N ASP A 135 14.80 -12.94 14.35
CA ASP A 135 14.36 -11.99 13.34
C ASP A 135 15.00 -10.61 13.58
N ARG A 136 15.74 -10.14 12.57
CA ARG A 136 16.49 -8.88 12.64
C ARG A 136 15.62 -7.65 12.38
N ILE A 137 14.43 -7.84 11.83
CA ILE A 137 13.48 -6.79 11.49
C ILE A 137 12.16 -7.17 12.18
N PRO A 138 11.64 -6.34 13.10
CA PRO A 138 10.36 -6.60 13.75
C PRO A 138 9.22 -6.45 12.74
N ALA A 139 8.13 -7.19 12.97
CA ALA A 139 6.89 -7.00 12.24
C ALA A 139 6.34 -5.56 12.45
N PRO A 140 5.67 -4.96 11.44
CA PRO A 140 5.54 -5.47 10.08
C PRO A 140 6.83 -5.27 9.27
N LEU A 141 7.08 -6.15 8.29
CA LEU A 141 8.15 -5.91 7.32
C LEU A 141 7.91 -4.60 6.56
N PRO A 142 8.99 -3.82 6.30
CA PRO A 142 8.92 -2.68 5.40
C PRO A 142 8.28 -3.04 4.07
N LEU A 143 7.42 -2.19 3.51
CA LEU A 143 6.77 -2.43 2.22
C LEU A 143 7.78 -2.45 1.06
N GLY A 144 8.96 -1.85 1.24
CA GLY A 144 10.09 -1.97 0.34
C GLY A 144 10.91 -3.26 0.51
N HIS A 145 10.61 -4.11 1.50
CA HIS A 145 11.37 -5.35 1.75
C HIS A 145 11.20 -6.35 0.58
N PRO A 146 12.28 -7.04 0.13
CA PRO A 146 12.19 -7.97 -1.00
C PRO A 146 11.11 -9.05 -0.86
N ASP A 147 10.96 -9.63 0.33
CA ASP A 147 9.92 -10.65 0.58
C ASP A 147 8.50 -10.10 0.46
N VAL A 148 8.29 -8.83 0.84
CA VAL A 148 7.00 -8.15 0.67
C VAL A 148 6.70 -7.96 -0.81
N VAL A 149 7.67 -7.43 -1.57
CA VAL A 149 7.48 -7.24 -3.01
C VAL A 149 7.23 -8.57 -3.71
N PHE A 150 7.98 -9.62 -3.37
CA PHE A 150 7.76 -10.96 -3.91
C PHE A 150 6.35 -11.48 -3.62
N GLY A 151 5.88 -11.36 -2.38
CA GLY A 151 4.53 -11.77 -1.98
C GLY A 151 3.43 -11.02 -2.74
N VAL A 152 3.57 -9.70 -2.86
CA VAL A 152 2.66 -8.85 -3.63
C VAL A 152 2.63 -9.24 -5.11
N VAL A 153 3.79 -9.34 -5.75
CA VAL A 153 3.89 -9.70 -7.18
C VAL A 153 3.29 -11.07 -7.44
N LYS A 154 3.56 -12.05 -6.56
CA LYS A 154 2.97 -13.39 -6.67
C LYS A 154 1.44 -13.31 -6.63
N ALA A 155 0.87 -12.64 -5.64
CA ALA A 155 -0.59 -12.50 -5.51
C ALA A 155 -1.22 -11.79 -6.72
N LEU A 156 -0.62 -10.69 -7.19
CA LEU A 156 -1.11 -9.97 -8.38
C LEU A 156 -1.12 -10.84 -9.66
N ASN A 157 -0.12 -11.72 -9.83
CA ASN A 157 -0.08 -12.64 -10.97
C ASN A 157 -1.14 -13.76 -10.85
N GLU A 158 -1.53 -14.15 -9.64
CA GLU A 158 -2.59 -15.16 -9.42
C GLU A 158 -4.01 -14.59 -9.67
N LEU A 159 -4.15 -13.25 -9.67
CA LEU A 159 -5.39 -12.52 -9.95
C LEU A 159 -5.56 -12.10 -11.43
N SER A 160 -4.58 -12.43 -12.28
CA SER A 160 -4.50 -12.00 -13.69
C SER A 160 -5.09 -13.01 -14.67
#